data_AF-A0A9D5H1W1-F1
#
_entry.id   AF-A0A9D5H1W1-F1
#
_cell.length_a   1.000
_cell.length_b   1.000
_cell.length_c   1.000
_cell.angle_alpha   90.00
_cell.angle_beta   90.00
_cell.angle_gamma   90.00
#
_symmetry.space_group_name_H-M   'P 1'
#
loop_
_entity.id
_entity.type
_entity.pdbx_description
1 polymer ?
#
loop_
_entity_poly.entity_id
_entity_poly.type
_entity_poly.pdbx_seq_one_letter_code
_entity_poly.pdbx_strand_id
1 'polypeptide(L)'
;MALTRRRYWAMAVGSLIFRLILIGFSDDLNLGSRPEVATPVTSLRRLAEGYWLRNSSMSPYSGSMYHGSPLLLHVLGPLTIKRVEGLPSHLFCSSIFIIIDFITAMLIRATGQKLMSTNHQRCTNVGDLASLIFLWNPLTLVTCVGSSTSPIDNLMVVLAIFGACSGLPSLAAFGWVIATHLSLYPAILVIPVILLLGYGPDVPPSKLFLLEKSGESGSDYSSDKTCSKQRSKEGSPIHLFSWRPALCFILWSLIWSSYIFFLSFISLKEFGGLSEMMKKSHGFILNVEDLSPNIGVGDSALYLGLLGLFANELAEMRFTFSLLCGYFGISLLSPVMHNLWIWRGTGNANFYFATGIAYASLQTVLIVESETFRLLQTPSLPHENQGAPTVSDSLEDSNREVNEDI
;
A
#
# COMPACT_ATOMS: atom_id res chain seq x y z
N MET A 1 0.73 -1.26 -24.89
CA MET A 1 1.58 -2.37 -25.41
C MET A 1 1.61 -3.47 -24.36
N ALA A 2 1.06 -4.66 -24.64
CA ALA A 2 1.04 -5.74 -23.65
C ALA A 2 2.49 -6.22 -23.38
N LEU A 3 2.90 -6.24 -22.12
CA LEU A 3 4.24 -6.68 -21.75
C LEU A 3 4.33 -8.20 -21.89
N THR A 4 5.12 -8.68 -22.87
CA THR A 4 5.32 -10.12 -23.05
C THR A 4 5.98 -10.73 -21.81
N ARG A 5 5.60 -11.95 -21.42
CA ARG A 5 6.16 -12.67 -20.27
C ARG A 5 7.69 -12.70 -20.25
N ARG A 6 8.32 -12.85 -21.43
CA ARG A 6 9.79 -12.83 -21.59
C ARG A 6 10.41 -11.47 -21.24
N ARG A 7 9.81 -10.38 -21.71
CA ARG A 7 10.27 -9.01 -21.42
C ARG A 7 10.12 -8.67 -19.95
N TYR A 8 9.02 -9.09 -19.31
CA TYR A 8 8.82 -8.93 -17.87
C TYR A 8 9.99 -9.53 -17.07
N TRP A 9 10.29 -10.81 -17.29
CA TRP A 9 11.36 -11.48 -16.55
C TRP A 9 12.74 -10.91 -16.86
N ALA A 10 12.99 -10.48 -18.10
CA ALA A 10 14.22 -9.78 -18.45
C ALA A 10 14.39 -8.46 -17.67
N MET A 11 13.32 -7.67 -17.53
CA MET A 11 13.35 -6.42 -16.76
C MET A 11 13.46 -6.66 -15.24
N ALA A 12 12.80 -7.70 -14.72
CA ALA A 12 12.90 -8.08 -13.32
C ALA A 12 14.32 -8.54 -12.96
N VAL A 13 14.89 -9.45 -13.76
CA VAL A 13 16.29 -9.90 -13.60
C VAL A 13 17.26 -8.73 -13.79
N GLY A 14 17.00 -7.83 -14.74
CA GLY A 14 17.78 -6.60 -14.92
C GLY A 14 17.84 -5.73 -13.66
N SER A 15 16.71 -5.55 -12.96
CA SER A 15 16.68 -4.81 -11.68
C SER A 15 17.49 -5.52 -10.59
N LEU A 16 17.40 -6.86 -10.49
CA LEU A 16 18.19 -7.62 -9.51
C LEU A 16 19.69 -7.50 -9.76
N ILE A 17 20.12 -7.64 -11.01
CA ILE A 17 21.52 -7.45 -11.41
C ILE A 17 21.98 -6.03 -11.10
N PHE A 18 21.15 -5.03 -11.42
CA PHE A 18 21.47 -3.64 -11.14
C PHE A 18 21.64 -3.37 -9.63
N ARG A 19 20.77 -3.93 -8.78
CA ARG A 19 20.90 -3.87 -7.31
C ARG A 19 22.18 -4.52 -6.82
N LEU A 20 22.52 -5.70 -7.33
CA LEU A 20 23.76 -6.41 -6.97
C LEU A 20 25.01 -5.59 -7.34
N ILE A 21 25.01 -4.95 -8.52
CA ILE A 21 26.09 -4.05 -8.94
C ILE A 21 26.20 -2.86 -7.99
N LEU A 22 25.08 -2.18 -7.68
CA LEU A 22 25.08 -1.01 -6.82
C LEU A 22 25.53 -1.31 -5.37
N ILE A 23 25.19 -2.49 -4.85
CA ILE A 23 25.65 -2.92 -3.52
C ILE A 23 27.19 -3.01 -3.47
N GLY A 24 27.83 -3.40 -4.58
CA GLY A 24 29.29 -3.39 -4.69
C GLY A 24 29.93 -2.01 -4.52
N PHE A 25 29.18 -0.94 -4.74
CA PHE A 25 29.60 0.46 -4.57
C PHE A 25 29.00 1.13 -3.31
N SER A 26 28.36 0.37 -2.42
CA SER A 26 27.65 0.93 -1.26
C SER A 26 28.58 1.71 -0.33
N ASP A 27 29.81 1.22 -0.12
CA ASP A 27 30.79 1.85 0.77
C ASP A 27 31.26 3.23 0.26
N ASP A 28 31.40 3.39 -1.07
CA ASP A 28 31.78 4.67 -1.67
C ASP A 28 30.65 5.70 -1.59
N LEU A 29 29.40 5.25 -1.73
CA LEU A 29 28.22 6.12 -1.78
C LEU A 29 27.78 6.62 -0.39
N ASN A 30 28.17 5.94 0.69
CA ASN A 30 27.85 6.32 2.08
C ASN A 30 26.35 6.65 2.31
N LEU A 31 25.45 5.91 1.66
CA LEU A 31 24.01 6.16 1.76
C LEU A 31 23.45 5.78 3.13
N GLY A 32 24.06 4.82 3.82
CA GLY A 32 23.61 4.35 5.14
C GLY A 32 23.84 5.35 6.29
N SER A 33 24.66 6.40 6.10
CA SER A 33 24.81 7.49 7.07
C SER A 33 23.79 8.61 6.86
N ARG A 34 23.07 8.61 5.74
CA ARG A 34 22.11 9.65 5.41
C ARG A 34 20.78 9.39 6.15
N PRO A 35 20.31 10.33 6.98
CA PRO A 35 19.10 10.13 7.79
C PRO A 35 17.84 9.95 6.93
N GLU A 36 17.86 10.41 5.68
CA GLU A 36 16.76 10.25 4.73
C GLU A 36 16.62 8.80 4.26
N VAL A 37 17.71 8.05 4.20
CA VAL A 37 17.76 6.66 3.70
C VAL A 37 17.68 5.66 4.85
N ALA A 38 18.39 5.94 5.95
CA ALA A 38 18.51 5.07 7.10
C ALA A 38 18.05 5.83 8.36
N THR A 39 16.78 5.67 8.71
CA THR A 39 16.16 6.34 9.86
C THR A 39 16.55 5.68 11.19
N PRO A 40 16.29 6.30 12.35
CA PRO A 40 16.54 5.69 13.66
C PRO A 40 15.87 4.33 13.88
N VAL A 41 14.78 4.06 13.15
CA VAL A 41 13.98 2.84 13.25
C VAL A 41 14.42 1.80 12.20
N THR A 42 14.94 2.23 11.05
CA THR A 42 15.24 1.36 9.90
C THR A 42 16.73 1.14 9.60
N SER A 43 17.64 1.85 10.26
CA SER A 43 19.08 1.74 9.99
C SER A 43 19.68 0.42 10.51
N LEU A 44 20.30 -0.36 9.61
CA LEU A 44 21.05 -1.56 10.01
C LEU A 44 22.27 -1.23 10.88
N ARG A 45 22.91 -0.07 10.68
CA ARG A 45 24.06 0.37 11.50
C ARG A 45 23.65 0.61 12.96
N ARG A 46 22.53 1.30 13.16
CA ARG A 46 21.97 1.54 14.50
C ARG A 46 21.47 0.24 15.13
N LEU A 47 20.93 -0.68 14.33
CA LEU A 47 20.57 -2.03 14.79
C LEU A 47 21.78 -2.83 15.26
N ALA A 48 22.91 -2.76 14.55
CA ALA A 48 24.16 -3.41 14.95
C ALA A 48 24.68 -2.89 16.29
N GLU A 49 24.58 -1.58 16.53
CA GLU A 49 24.93 -0.96 17.81
C GLU A 49 24.01 -1.41 18.94
N GLY A 50 22.68 -1.39 18.72
CA GLY A 50 21.72 -1.90 19.71
C GLY A 50 21.97 -3.37 20.07
N TYR A 51 22.41 -4.18 19.10
CA TYR A 51 22.72 -5.59 19.31
C TYR A 51 24.04 -5.76 20.07
N TRP A 52 25.03 -4.90 19.80
CA TRP A 52 26.28 -4.85 20.56
C TRP A 52 26.07 -4.45 22.03
N LEU A 53 25.20 -3.46 22.30
CA LEU A 53 24.82 -3.07 23.67
C LEU A 53 24.16 -4.22 24.42
N ARG A 54 23.25 -4.94 23.74
CA ARG A 54 22.61 -6.14 24.29
C ARG A 54 23.62 -7.21 24.69
N ASN A 55 24.61 -7.47 23.83
CA ASN A 55 25.67 -8.45 24.13
C ASN A 55 26.58 -8.00 25.29
N SER A 56 26.61 -6.70 25.58
CA SER A 56 27.35 -6.12 26.70
C SER A 56 26.51 -6.04 27.99
N SER A 57 25.39 -6.76 28.06
CA SER A 57 24.45 -6.74 29.19
C SER A 57 23.87 -5.36 29.50
N MET A 58 23.75 -4.49 28.48
CA MET A 58 23.06 -3.20 28.57
C MET A 58 21.76 -3.25 27.77
N SER A 59 20.79 -2.37 28.09
CA SER A 59 19.56 -2.34 27.30
C SER A 59 19.88 -1.93 25.85
N PRO A 60 19.25 -2.55 24.83
CA PRO A 60 19.46 -2.15 23.43
C PRO A 60 19.14 -0.68 23.15
N TYR A 61 18.33 -0.05 24.01
CA TYR A 61 17.88 1.34 23.94
C TYR A 61 18.63 2.27 24.89
N SER A 62 19.68 1.77 25.55
CA SER A 62 20.54 2.59 26.42
C SER A 62 21.29 3.65 25.63
N GLY A 63 21.64 3.36 24.37
CA GLY A 63 22.17 4.33 23.42
C GLY A 63 21.07 5.22 22.83
N SER A 64 21.45 6.41 22.36
CA SER A 64 20.55 7.34 21.65
C SER A 64 20.31 7.00 20.18
N MET A 65 20.91 5.90 19.70
CA MET A 65 20.96 5.60 18.27
C MET A 65 19.87 4.64 17.82
N TYR A 66 19.57 3.57 18.58
CA TYR A 66 18.61 2.54 18.19
C TYR A 66 17.21 2.76 18.77
N HIS A 67 16.21 2.83 17.88
CA HIS A 67 14.79 2.98 18.24
C HIS A 67 13.87 1.96 17.53
N GLY A 68 14.44 0.86 17.03
CA GLY A 68 13.73 -0.16 16.27
C GLY A 68 13.13 -1.29 17.13
N SER A 69 12.48 -2.25 16.46
CA SER A 69 11.81 -3.39 17.11
C SER A 69 12.80 -4.37 17.78
N PRO A 70 12.52 -4.90 18.98
CA PRO A 70 13.41 -5.87 19.63
C PRO A 70 13.42 -7.24 18.92
N LEU A 71 12.36 -7.58 18.19
CA LEU A 71 12.31 -8.81 17.40
C LEU A 71 13.23 -8.71 16.19
N LEU A 72 13.22 -7.56 15.51
CA LEU A 72 14.12 -7.29 14.41
C LEU A 72 15.58 -7.33 14.88
N LEU A 73 15.86 -6.79 16.06
CA LEU A 73 17.16 -6.88 16.71
C LEU A 73 17.60 -8.32 16.95
N HIS A 74 16.69 -9.20 17.39
CA HIS A 74 17.02 -10.60 17.65
C HIS A 74 17.29 -11.40 16.36
N VAL A 75 16.53 -11.12 15.28
CA VAL A 75 16.64 -11.83 14.00
C VAL A 75 17.83 -11.33 13.18
N LEU A 76 17.98 -10.01 13.01
CA LEU A 76 19.02 -9.42 12.17
C LEU A 76 20.31 -9.11 12.93
N GLY A 77 20.26 -8.89 14.25
CA GLY A 77 21.42 -8.53 15.06
C GLY A 77 22.59 -9.51 14.90
N PRO A 78 22.39 -10.85 15.02
CA PRO A 78 23.44 -11.83 14.82
C PRO A 78 24.11 -11.77 13.44
N LEU A 79 23.37 -11.35 12.40
CA LEU A 79 23.86 -11.23 11.03
C LEU A 79 24.78 -10.03 10.83
N THR A 80 24.63 -9.00 11.67
CA THR A 80 25.49 -7.80 11.61
C THR A 80 26.90 -8.03 12.17
N ILE A 81 27.05 -8.97 13.13
CA ILE A 81 28.32 -9.24 13.83
C ILE A 81 29.11 -10.40 13.20
N LYS A 82 28.44 -11.42 12.66
CA LYS A 82 29.14 -12.57 12.05
C LYS A 82 29.83 -12.16 10.75
N ARG A 83 31.11 -11.78 10.83
CA ARG A 83 32.02 -11.73 9.67
C ARG A 83 32.25 -13.14 9.16
N VAL A 84 31.55 -13.52 8.10
CA VAL A 84 31.94 -14.68 7.30
C VAL A 84 33.20 -14.27 6.54
N GLU A 85 34.34 -14.85 6.97
CA GLU A 85 35.63 -14.94 6.28
C GLU A 85 35.84 -13.99 5.08
N GLY A 86 36.07 -12.70 5.36
CA GLY A 86 36.52 -11.72 4.38
C GLY A 86 35.44 -10.90 3.66
N LEU A 87 34.15 -11.22 3.80
CA LEU A 87 33.07 -10.45 3.18
C LEU A 87 32.48 -9.40 4.16
N PRO A 88 32.32 -8.12 3.77
CA PRO A 88 31.69 -7.12 4.64
C PRO A 88 30.24 -7.51 4.97
N SER A 89 29.85 -7.41 6.24
CA SER A 89 28.53 -7.82 6.77
C SER A 89 27.35 -7.10 6.11
N HIS A 90 27.60 -5.91 5.56
CA HIS A 90 26.64 -5.13 4.79
C HIS A 90 26.22 -5.82 3.48
N LEU A 91 27.12 -6.54 2.80
CA LEU A 91 26.81 -7.21 1.53
C LEU A 91 25.82 -8.37 1.73
N PHE A 92 25.99 -9.13 2.81
CA PHE A 92 25.11 -10.25 3.12
C PHE A 92 23.70 -9.77 3.49
N CYS A 93 23.60 -8.78 4.39
CA CYS A 93 22.30 -8.20 4.76
C CYS A 93 21.61 -7.53 3.57
N SER A 94 22.36 -6.81 2.73
CA SER A 94 21.80 -6.17 1.53
C SER A 94 21.34 -7.19 0.49
N SER A 95 22.01 -8.36 0.39
CA SER A 95 21.56 -9.46 -0.47
C SER A 95 20.22 -10.05 0.00
N ILE A 96 20.03 -10.20 1.32
CA ILE A 96 18.74 -10.59 1.90
C ILE A 96 17.66 -9.56 1.54
N PHE A 97 17.98 -8.27 1.64
CA PHE A 97 17.04 -7.20 1.30
C PHE A 97 16.63 -7.20 -0.19
N ILE A 98 17.54 -7.54 -1.11
CA ILE A 98 17.18 -7.73 -2.53
C ILE A 98 16.14 -8.85 -2.69
N ILE A 99 16.36 -9.98 -2.01
CA ILE A 99 15.44 -11.12 -2.08
C ILE A 99 14.07 -10.72 -1.53
N ILE A 100 14.04 -9.99 -0.43
CA ILE A 100 12.81 -9.49 0.19
C ILE A 100 12.08 -8.55 -0.76
N ASP A 101 12.75 -7.56 -1.36
CA ASP A 101 12.14 -6.66 -2.34
C ASP A 101 11.62 -7.39 -3.59
N PHE A 102 12.33 -8.44 -4.03
CA PHE A 102 11.84 -9.30 -5.10
C PHE A 102 10.56 -10.03 -4.71
N ILE A 103 10.49 -10.60 -3.50
CA ILE A 103 9.27 -11.23 -2.98
C ILE A 103 8.14 -10.22 -2.87
N THR A 104 8.41 -9.01 -2.36
CA THR A 104 7.45 -7.91 -2.27
C THR A 104 6.90 -7.57 -3.65
N ALA A 105 7.76 -7.43 -4.67
CA ALA A 105 7.32 -7.20 -6.05
C ALA A 105 6.44 -8.34 -6.59
N MET A 106 6.73 -9.59 -6.22
CA MET A 106 5.93 -10.73 -6.63
C MET A 106 4.57 -10.79 -5.96
N LEU A 107 4.47 -10.38 -4.69
CA LEU A 107 3.20 -10.19 -4.03
C LEU A 107 2.40 -9.05 -4.66
N ILE A 108 3.02 -7.91 -4.98
CA ILE A 108 2.34 -6.80 -5.70
C ILE A 108 1.77 -7.29 -7.03
N ARG A 109 2.54 -8.08 -7.79
CA ARG A 109 2.07 -8.69 -9.04
C ARG A 109 0.86 -9.59 -8.81
N ALA A 110 0.91 -10.46 -7.80
CA ALA A 110 -0.17 -11.38 -7.46
C ALA A 110 -1.43 -10.63 -6.99
N THR A 111 -1.27 -9.55 -6.21
CA THR A 111 -2.34 -8.64 -5.81
C THR A 111 -3.01 -8.02 -7.03
N GLY A 112 -2.23 -7.51 -7.99
CA GLY A 112 -2.77 -6.95 -9.23
C GLY A 112 -3.52 -7.98 -10.07
N GLN A 113 -3.04 -9.22 -10.16
CA GLN A 113 -3.74 -10.30 -10.86
C GLN A 113 -5.09 -10.65 -10.19
N LYS A 114 -5.13 -10.69 -8.85
CA LYS A 114 -6.37 -10.91 -8.08
C LYS A 114 -7.38 -9.79 -8.26
N LEU A 115 -6.92 -8.55 -8.29
CA LEU A 115 -7.78 -7.38 -8.52
C LEU A 115 -8.34 -7.36 -9.96
N MET A 116 -7.53 -7.77 -10.94
CA MET A 116 -7.95 -7.81 -12.35
C MET A 116 -8.82 -9.01 -12.72
N SER A 117 -8.70 -10.16 -12.05
CA SER A 117 -9.61 -11.28 -12.31
C SER A 117 -11.08 -10.93 -12.08
N THR A 118 -11.33 -9.90 -11.28
CA THR A 118 -12.67 -9.38 -11.02
C THR A 118 -13.09 -8.30 -12.02
N ASN A 119 -12.22 -7.33 -12.32
CA ASN A 119 -12.55 -6.27 -13.26
C ASN A 119 -12.45 -6.76 -14.71
N HIS A 120 -13.59 -6.91 -15.38
CA HIS A 120 -13.74 -7.36 -16.78
C HIS A 120 -13.02 -6.50 -17.85
N GLN A 121 -12.18 -5.55 -17.46
CA GLN A 121 -11.41 -4.69 -18.36
C GLN A 121 -10.16 -5.40 -18.88
N ARG A 122 -10.13 -5.56 -20.20
CA ARG A 122 -9.25 -6.47 -20.96
C ARG A 122 -7.86 -5.91 -21.30
N CYS A 123 -7.45 -4.77 -20.77
CA CYS A 123 -6.34 -4.02 -21.35
C CYS A 123 -5.26 -3.73 -20.31
N THR A 124 -4.13 -4.43 -20.45
CA THR A 124 -2.85 -4.32 -19.71
C THR A 124 -2.74 -5.14 -18.42
N ASN A 125 -1.64 -5.88 -18.27
CA ASN A 125 -1.30 -6.59 -17.04
C ASN A 125 -0.87 -5.56 -15.97
N VAL A 126 -1.82 -4.92 -15.31
CA VAL A 126 -1.58 -3.86 -14.31
C VAL A 126 -0.68 -4.37 -13.17
N GLY A 127 -0.85 -5.63 -12.76
CA GLY A 127 0.04 -6.27 -11.77
C GLY A 127 1.49 -6.42 -12.24
N ASP A 128 1.73 -6.74 -13.53
CA ASP A 128 3.09 -6.82 -14.09
C ASP A 128 3.73 -5.43 -14.17
N LEU A 129 2.94 -4.38 -14.44
CA LEU A 129 3.42 -3.00 -14.47
C LEU A 129 3.78 -2.52 -13.06
N ALA A 130 2.89 -2.71 -12.08
CA ALA A 130 3.08 -2.27 -10.71
C ALA A 130 4.32 -2.92 -10.06
N SER A 131 4.53 -4.22 -10.27
CA SER A 131 5.72 -4.90 -9.73
C SER A 131 7.01 -4.40 -10.37
N LEU A 132 7.01 -4.06 -11.67
CA LEU A 132 8.17 -3.47 -12.33
C LEU A 132 8.44 -2.03 -11.88
N ILE A 133 7.40 -1.22 -11.69
CA ILE A 133 7.54 0.13 -11.12
C ILE A 133 8.18 0.05 -9.73
N PHE A 134 7.74 -0.89 -8.89
CA PHE A 134 8.35 -1.10 -7.56
C PHE A 134 9.83 -1.55 -7.65
N LEU A 135 10.15 -2.51 -8.53
CA LEU A 135 11.51 -3.03 -8.69
C LEU A 135 12.49 -1.98 -9.22
N TRP A 136 12.06 -1.13 -10.14
CA TRP A 136 12.85 -0.05 -10.73
C TRP A 136 12.71 1.28 -10.00
N ASN A 137 11.99 1.32 -8.88
CA ASN A 137 11.84 2.53 -8.09
C ASN A 137 13.22 2.95 -7.52
N PRO A 138 13.75 4.14 -7.86
CA PRO A 138 15.03 4.61 -7.34
C PRO A 138 15.05 4.67 -5.80
N LEU A 139 13.91 4.88 -5.15
CA LEU A 139 13.82 4.93 -3.70
C LEU A 139 14.03 3.55 -3.06
N THR A 140 13.48 2.47 -3.64
CA THR A 140 13.71 1.09 -3.14
C THR A 140 15.14 0.63 -3.41
N LEU A 141 15.73 1.08 -4.54
CA LEU A 141 17.13 0.84 -4.85
C LEU A 141 18.04 1.51 -3.82
N VAL A 142 17.79 2.78 -3.50
CA VAL A 142 18.59 3.54 -2.53
C VAL A 142 18.46 2.97 -1.11
N THR A 143 17.27 2.52 -0.67
CA THR A 143 17.12 1.91 0.66
C THR A 143 17.77 0.53 0.77
N CYS A 144 17.73 -0.28 -0.30
CA CYS A 144 18.49 -1.53 -0.35
C CYS A 144 20.00 -1.30 -0.26
N VAL A 145 20.54 -0.37 -1.07
CA VAL A 145 21.98 -0.07 -1.09
C VAL A 145 22.42 0.59 0.23
N GLY A 146 21.58 1.44 0.81
CA GLY A 146 21.81 2.11 2.08
C GLY A 146 21.73 1.21 3.32
N SER A 147 21.58 -0.12 3.15
CA SER A 147 21.44 -1.07 4.27
C SER A 147 20.32 -0.67 5.25
N SER A 148 19.15 -0.33 4.72
CA SER A 148 17.95 -0.07 5.53
C SER A 148 17.08 -1.33 5.66
N THR A 149 16.42 -1.53 6.80
CA THR A 149 15.48 -2.63 7.04
C THR A 149 14.10 -2.38 6.44
N SER A 150 13.88 -1.22 5.80
CA SER A 150 12.62 -0.84 5.13
C SER A 150 12.03 -1.90 4.17
N PRO A 151 12.82 -2.70 3.42
CA PRO A 151 12.28 -3.81 2.63
C PRO A 151 11.43 -4.81 3.43
N ILE A 152 11.75 -5.04 4.71
CA ILE A 152 11.00 -5.93 5.59
C ILE A 152 9.64 -5.31 5.93
N ASP A 153 9.62 -4.02 6.27
CA ASP A 153 8.39 -3.28 6.54
C ASP A 153 7.46 -3.30 5.32
N ASN A 154 8.04 -3.02 4.15
CA ASN A 154 7.33 -3.01 2.88
C ASN A 154 6.73 -4.38 2.55
N LEU A 155 7.49 -5.46 2.76
CA LEU A 155 6.99 -6.82 2.57
C LEU A 155 5.77 -7.11 3.45
N MET A 156 5.83 -6.74 4.74
CA MET A 156 4.75 -7.00 5.69
C MET A 156 3.48 -6.20 5.37
N VAL A 157 3.62 -4.94 4.94
CA VAL A 157 2.51 -4.12 4.47
C VAL A 157 1.86 -4.74 3.22
N VAL A 158 2.66 -5.14 2.22
CA VAL A 158 2.12 -5.77 1.00
C VAL A 158 1.48 -7.12 1.31
N LEU A 159 2.03 -7.88 2.26
CA LEU A 159 1.44 -9.15 2.69
C LEU A 159 0.06 -8.94 3.33
N ALA A 160 -0.10 -7.87 4.11
CA ALA A 160 -1.39 -7.49 4.68
C ALA A 160 -2.43 -7.20 3.59
N ILE A 161 -2.05 -6.39 2.60
CA ILE A 161 -2.90 -6.04 1.45
C ILE A 161 -3.24 -7.28 0.62
N PHE A 162 -2.25 -8.12 0.31
CA PHE A 162 -2.44 -9.34 -0.46
C PHE A 162 -3.39 -10.33 0.25
N GLY A 163 -3.21 -10.51 1.56
CA GLY A 163 -4.10 -11.33 2.39
C GLY A 163 -5.54 -10.81 2.37
N ALA A 164 -5.70 -9.49 2.44
CA ALA A 164 -7.01 -8.84 2.37
C ALA A 164 -7.67 -9.01 0.99
N CYS A 165 -6.94 -8.78 -0.11
CA CYS A 165 -7.42 -9.02 -1.48
C CYS A 165 -7.75 -10.50 -1.75
N SER A 166 -7.01 -11.42 -1.12
CA SER A 166 -7.23 -12.85 -1.30
C SER A 166 -8.37 -13.40 -0.43
N GLY A 167 -8.93 -12.60 0.49
CA GLY A 167 -9.94 -13.04 1.43
C GLY A 167 -9.41 -13.98 2.52
N LEU A 168 -8.12 -13.88 2.88
CA LEU A 168 -7.48 -14.64 3.95
C LEU A 168 -7.22 -13.73 5.17
N PRO A 169 -8.13 -13.68 6.16
CA PRO A 169 -8.01 -12.80 7.32
C PRO A 169 -6.76 -13.05 8.17
N SER A 170 -6.33 -14.31 8.28
CA SER A 170 -5.17 -14.70 9.09
C SER A 170 -3.85 -14.16 8.52
N LEU A 171 -3.68 -14.24 7.19
CA LEU A 171 -2.50 -13.72 6.50
C LEU A 171 -2.49 -12.18 6.54
N ALA A 172 -3.65 -11.56 6.33
CA ALA A 172 -3.81 -10.12 6.44
C ALA A 172 -3.45 -9.61 7.83
N ALA A 173 -3.96 -10.28 8.88
CA ALA A 173 -3.67 -9.94 10.28
C ALA A 173 -2.20 -10.13 10.62
N PHE A 174 -1.58 -11.22 10.19
CA PHE A 174 -0.15 -11.46 10.41
C PHE A 174 0.72 -10.35 9.82
N GLY A 175 0.52 -10.00 8.54
CA GLY A 175 1.26 -8.92 7.89
C GLY A 175 1.04 -7.57 8.56
N TRP A 176 -0.21 -7.24 8.90
CA TRP A 176 -0.54 -5.97 9.56
C TRP A 176 0.06 -5.86 10.97
N VAL A 177 -0.06 -6.90 11.80
CA VAL A 177 0.48 -6.91 13.16
C VAL A 177 2.01 -6.81 13.16
N ILE A 178 2.70 -7.50 12.25
CA ILE A 178 4.17 -7.36 12.17
C ILE A 178 4.54 -5.97 11.64
N ALA A 179 3.88 -5.48 10.59
CA ALA A 179 4.17 -4.15 10.03
C ALA A 179 4.01 -3.05 11.10
N THR A 180 2.93 -3.11 11.88
CA THR A 180 2.65 -2.17 12.99
C THR A 180 3.65 -2.26 14.14
N HIS A 181 4.21 -3.44 14.39
CA HIS A 181 5.21 -3.63 15.42
C HIS A 181 6.60 -3.14 14.99
N LEU A 182 6.93 -3.24 13.69
CA LEU A 182 8.19 -2.75 13.15
C LEU A 182 8.18 -1.23 12.96
N SER A 183 7.06 -0.69 12.48
CA SER A 183 6.82 0.74 12.26
C SER A 183 5.41 1.11 12.69
N LEU A 184 5.21 2.31 13.26
CA LEU A 184 3.89 2.74 13.76
C LEU A 184 2.89 3.06 12.62
N TYR A 185 3.38 3.53 11.46
CA TYR A 185 2.55 4.10 10.40
C TYR A 185 1.52 3.12 9.78
N PRO A 186 1.84 1.84 9.52
CA PRO A 186 0.89 0.85 9.00
C PRO A 186 -0.34 0.61 9.89
N ALA A 187 -0.40 1.13 11.12
CA ALA A 187 -1.55 0.98 12.00
C ALA A 187 -2.82 1.55 11.38
N ILE A 188 -2.69 2.63 10.59
CA ILE A 188 -3.78 3.28 9.87
C ILE A 188 -4.43 2.33 8.83
N LEU A 189 -3.68 1.34 8.34
CA LEU A 189 -4.20 0.37 7.37
C LEU A 189 -5.25 -0.59 7.94
N VAL A 190 -5.52 -0.55 9.25
CA VAL A 190 -6.58 -1.38 9.86
C VAL A 190 -7.95 -1.12 9.24
N ILE A 191 -8.27 0.14 8.95
CA ILE A 191 -9.55 0.54 8.34
C ILE A 191 -9.67 -0.01 6.92
N PRO A 192 -8.75 0.29 5.97
CA PRO A 192 -8.85 -0.22 4.61
C PRO A 192 -8.78 -1.76 4.54
N VAL A 193 -8.01 -2.43 5.41
CA VAL A 193 -7.97 -3.90 5.44
C VAL A 193 -9.30 -4.50 5.87
N ILE A 194 -9.95 -3.95 6.91
CA ILE A 194 -11.28 -4.39 7.35
C ILE A 194 -12.33 -4.14 6.26
N LEU A 195 -12.29 -2.96 5.63
CA LEU A 195 -13.20 -2.64 4.53
C LEU A 195 -13.02 -3.61 3.35
N LEU A 196 -11.77 -3.87 2.95
CA LEU A 196 -11.45 -4.77 1.85
C LEU A 196 -11.86 -6.22 2.14
N LEU A 197 -11.71 -6.69 3.37
CA LEU A 197 -12.15 -8.02 3.79
C LEU A 197 -13.67 -8.15 3.90
N GLY A 198 -14.37 -7.07 4.28
CA GLY A 198 -15.81 -7.09 4.50
C GLY A 198 -16.64 -6.86 3.24
N TYR A 199 -16.23 -5.96 2.35
CA TYR A 199 -16.87 -5.75 1.05
C TYR A 199 -16.33 -6.69 -0.04
N GLY A 200 -15.13 -7.24 0.16
CA GLY A 200 -14.38 -7.94 -0.89
C GLY A 200 -13.70 -6.96 -1.85
N PRO A 201 -12.78 -7.44 -2.69
CA PRO A 201 -12.10 -6.62 -3.70
C PRO A 201 -13.02 -6.14 -4.84
N ASP A 202 -14.29 -6.58 -4.84
CA ASP A 202 -15.17 -6.57 -6.01
C ASP A 202 -16.26 -5.48 -5.95
N VAL A 203 -16.33 -4.67 -4.89
CA VAL A 203 -17.42 -3.72 -4.69
C VAL A 203 -16.92 -2.37 -4.18
N PRO A 204 -17.32 -1.23 -4.79
CA PRO A 204 -17.10 0.07 -4.17
C PRO A 204 -17.90 0.17 -2.87
N PRO A 205 -17.36 0.72 -1.77
CA PRO A 205 -18.10 0.86 -0.52
C PRO A 205 -19.38 1.67 -0.78
N SER A 206 -20.53 1.03 -0.57
CA SER A 206 -21.82 1.67 -0.77
C SER A 206 -21.98 2.84 0.20
N LYS A 207 -21.82 4.04 -0.33
CA LYS A 207 -22.42 5.32 0.10
C LYS A 207 -22.63 5.45 1.63
N LEU A 208 -21.54 5.68 2.37
CA LEU A 208 -21.64 6.16 3.76
C LEU A 208 -22.03 7.66 3.83
N PHE A 209 -21.97 8.39 2.71
CA PHE A 209 -22.20 9.83 2.60
C PHE A 209 -23.40 10.23 1.73
N LEU A 210 -24.34 9.33 1.44
CA LEU A 210 -25.69 9.81 1.09
C LEU A 210 -26.37 10.27 2.37
N LEU A 211 -25.98 11.47 2.77
CA LEU A 211 -26.74 12.32 3.66
C LEU A 211 -28.14 12.44 3.07
N GLU A 212 -29.04 11.65 3.62
CA GLU A 212 -30.44 11.98 3.89
C GLU A 212 -30.90 13.26 3.18
N LYS A 213 -31.27 13.12 1.91
CA LYS A 213 -32.06 14.11 1.21
C LYS A 213 -33.29 13.42 0.64
N SER A 214 -34.08 12.84 1.55
CA SER A 214 -35.46 12.47 1.29
C SER A 214 -36.35 13.19 2.30
N GLY A 215 -37.12 14.16 1.82
CA GLY A 215 -38.34 14.60 2.48
C GLY A 215 -38.36 16.06 2.93
N GLU A 216 -38.61 16.98 2.00
CA GLU A 216 -39.63 18.02 2.21
C GLU A 216 -40.03 18.66 0.88
N SER A 217 -41.07 18.13 0.25
CA SER A 217 -42.07 18.94 -0.46
C SER A 217 -43.32 18.10 -0.79
N GLY A 218 -44.43 18.47 -0.14
CA GLY A 218 -45.78 18.58 -0.70
C GLY A 218 -46.45 17.38 -1.40
N SER A 219 -47.38 16.75 -0.67
CA SER A 219 -48.80 16.50 -1.04
C SER A 219 -49.18 16.13 -2.50
N ASP A 220 -49.83 14.97 -2.73
CA ASP A 220 -51.30 14.82 -2.70
C ASP A 220 -51.84 13.56 -3.44
N TYR A 221 -52.91 12.93 -2.87
CA TYR A 221 -53.90 11.94 -3.40
C TYR A 221 -53.38 10.63 -4.07
N SER A 222 -54.00 9.44 -4.04
CA SER A 222 -55.09 8.74 -3.32
C SER A 222 -55.14 7.29 -3.89
N SER A 223 -55.46 6.28 -3.07
CA SER A 223 -56.12 4.97 -3.36
C SER A 223 -55.86 4.26 -4.72
N ASP A 224 -55.55 2.96 -4.84
CA ASP A 224 -56.29 1.83 -4.28
C ASP A 224 -55.60 0.48 -4.60
N LYS A 225 -56.07 -0.57 -3.93
CA LYS A 225 -55.67 -1.99 -3.90
C LYS A 225 -55.28 -2.67 -5.24
N THR A 226 -54.29 -3.56 -5.21
CA THR A 226 -54.51 -5.04 -5.24
C THR A 226 -53.21 -5.84 -5.10
N CYS A 227 -53.26 -6.87 -4.25
CA CYS A 227 -52.24 -7.92 -4.14
C CYS A 227 -52.45 -8.95 -5.25
N SER A 228 -51.43 -9.17 -6.08
CA SER A 228 -51.28 -10.43 -6.80
C SER A 228 -49.80 -10.83 -6.84
N LYS A 229 -49.55 -12.07 -6.40
CA LYS A 229 -48.27 -12.75 -6.47
C LYS A 229 -47.96 -13.07 -7.93
N GLN A 230 -46.86 -12.55 -8.47
CA GLN A 230 -46.09 -13.28 -9.48
C GLN A 230 -44.61 -12.89 -9.43
N ARG A 231 -43.79 -13.89 -9.72
CA ARG A 231 -42.40 -14.05 -9.27
C ARG A 231 -41.47 -13.86 -10.46
N SER A 232 -40.54 -12.90 -10.36
CA SER A 232 -39.31 -12.78 -11.17
C SER A 232 -38.33 -11.95 -10.31
N LYS A 233 -37.30 -12.53 -9.66
CA LYS A 233 -35.94 -12.79 -10.21
C LYS A 233 -35.59 -11.71 -11.24
N GLU A 234 -34.68 -10.76 -11.01
CA GLU A 234 -33.33 -10.89 -10.46
C GLU A 234 -32.84 -9.49 -10.05
N GLY A 235 -32.82 -9.20 -8.74
CA GLY A 235 -32.17 -8.00 -8.21
C GLY A 235 -30.74 -8.36 -7.83
N SER A 236 -29.76 -7.67 -8.41
CA SER A 236 -28.37 -7.75 -7.93
C SER A 236 -28.34 -7.50 -6.42
N PRO A 237 -27.77 -8.39 -5.60
CA PRO A 237 -27.84 -8.24 -4.16
C PRO A 237 -27.03 -7.00 -3.77
N ILE A 238 -27.66 -6.09 -3.02
CA ILE A 238 -26.94 -5.11 -2.21
C ILE A 238 -26.05 -5.95 -1.28
N HIS A 239 -24.75 -6.02 -1.57
CA HIS A 239 -23.82 -6.81 -0.77
C HIS A 239 -23.64 -6.11 0.58
N LEU A 240 -24.39 -6.58 1.57
CA LEU A 240 -24.27 -6.21 2.97
C LEU A 240 -22.84 -6.54 3.43
N PHE A 241 -22.17 -5.59 4.10
CA PHE A 241 -20.83 -5.77 4.65
C PHE A 241 -20.71 -7.10 5.40
N SER A 242 -19.77 -7.94 4.98
CA SER A 242 -19.55 -9.24 5.59
C SER A 242 -18.75 -9.08 6.88
N TRP A 243 -19.44 -9.15 8.01
CA TRP A 243 -18.80 -9.09 9.32
C TRP A 243 -17.96 -10.33 9.64
N ARG A 244 -18.19 -11.47 8.98
CA ARG A 244 -17.48 -12.72 9.32
C ARG A 244 -15.97 -12.64 9.07
N PRO A 245 -15.46 -12.25 7.88
CA PRO A 245 -14.03 -12.08 7.65
C PRO A 245 -13.41 -10.97 8.52
N ALA A 246 -14.14 -9.88 8.74
CA ALA A 246 -13.70 -8.77 9.58
C ALA A 246 -13.52 -9.19 11.05
N LEU A 247 -14.48 -9.92 11.63
CA LEU A 247 -14.36 -10.47 12.98
C LEU A 247 -13.22 -11.50 13.07
N CYS A 248 -13.08 -12.38 12.08
CA CYS A 248 -11.94 -13.29 12.01
C CYS A 248 -10.61 -12.54 11.97
N PHE A 249 -10.52 -11.45 11.20
CA PHE A 249 -9.33 -10.60 11.16
C PHE A 249 -9.01 -9.98 12.51
N ILE A 250 -10.02 -9.43 13.21
CA ILE A 250 -9.84 -8.86 14.55
C ILE A 250 -9.36 -9.94 15.53
N LEU A 251 -9.95 -11.14 15.52
CA LEU A 251 -9.51 -12.24 16.38
C LEU A 251 -8.07 -12.67 16.09
N TRP A 252 -7.72 -12.87 14.81
CA TRP A 252 -6.34 -13.21 14.44
C TRP A 252 -5.36 -12.10 14.77
N SER A 253 -5.76 -10.85 14.61
CA SER A 253 -4.97 -9.67 14.98
C SER A 253 -4.66 -9.66 16.49
N LEU A 254 -5.64 -9.95 17.34
CA LEU A 254 -5.43 -10.06 18.80
C LEU A 254 -4.48 -11.21 19.17
N ILE A 255 -4.62 -12.37 18.51
CA ILE A 255 -3.74 -13.53 18.74
C ILE A 255 -2.30 -13.20 18.36
N TRP A 256 -2.08 -12.66 17.15
CA TRP A 256 -0.74 -12.29 16.68
C TRP A 256 -0.13 -11.17 17.50
N SER A 257 -0.93 -10.16 17.89
CA SER A 257 -0.46 -9.07 18.74
C SER A 257 0.01 -9.60 20.09
N SER A 258 -0.82 -10.44 20.75
CA SER A 258 -0.45 -11.09 22.02
C SER A 258 0.83 -11.92 21.90
N TYR A 259 0.99 -12.65 20.78
CA TYR A 259 2.19 -13.43 20.50
C TYR A 259 3.45 -12.55 20.34
N ILE A 260 3.37 -11.48 19.56
CA ILE A 260 4.50 -10.54 19.35
C ILE A 260 4.87 -9.82 20.65
N PHE A 261 3.87 -9.37 21.42
CA PHE A 261 4.10 -8.75 22.72
C PHE A 261 4.79 -9.72 23.69
N PHE A 262 4.38 -10.99 23.69
CA PHE A 262 5.01 -12.02 24.50
C PHE A 262 6.46 -12.30 24.08
N LEU A 263 6.74 -12.44 22.77
CA LEU A 263 8.10 -12.61 22.28
C LEU A 263 8.99 -11.40 22.61
N SER A 264 8.45 -10.19 22.47
CA SER A 264 9.15 -8.95 22.80
C SER A 264 9.44 -8.84 24.30
N PHE A 265 8.50 -9.27 25.14
CA PHE A 265 8.70 -9.38 26.58
C PHE A 265 9.82 -10.37 26.93
N ILE A 266 9.84 -11.56 26.31
CA ILE A 266 10.92 -12.53 26.51
C ILE A 266 12.26 -11.93 26.08
N SER A 267 12.32 -11.27 24.92
CA SER A 267 13.56 -10.71 24.40
C SER A 267 14.11 -9.55 25.25
N LEU A 268 13.28 -8.90 26.06
CA LEU A 268 13.64 -7.74 26.89
C LEU A 268 13.48 -8.02 28.40
N LYS A 269 13.31 -9.28 28.81
CA LYS A 269 13.06 -9.66 30.21
C LYS A 269 14.17 -9.15 31.15
N GLU A 270 15.40 -9.05 30.64
CA GLU A 270 16.58 -8.59 31.38
C GLU A 270 16.79 -7.07 31.33
N PHE A 271 16.06 -6.35 30.46
CA PHE A 271 16.33 -4.95 30.10
C PHE A 271 15.03 -4.13 30.07
N GLY A 272 14.58 -3.66 31.25
CA GLY A 272 13.45 -2.72 31.42
C GLY A 272 12.08 -3.17 30.91
N GLY A 273 12.00 -4.36 30.30
CA GLY A 273 10.78 -5.00 29.81
C GLY A 273 10.07 -4.25 28.69
N LEU A 274 8.77 -4.47 28.59
CA LEU A 274 7.93 -3.93 27.52
C LEU A 274 7.72 -2.40 27.64
N SER A 275 7.77 -1.86 28.86
CA SER A 275 7.58 -0.42 29.10
C SER A 275 8.70 0.40 28.48
N GLU A 276 9.95 -0.06 28.61
CA GLU A 276 11.10 0.58 27.97
C GLU A 276 10.98 0.54 26.44
N MET A 277 10.59 -0.62 25.89
CA MET A 277 10.36 -0.77 24.44
C MET A 277 9.33 0.25 23.93
N MET A 278 8.15 0.32 24.56
CA MET A 278 7.08 1.21 24.13
C MET A 278 7.51 2.67 24.21
N LYS A 279 8.19 3.08 25.29
CA LYS A 279 8.68 4.44 25.44
C LYS A 279 9.76 4.80 24.42
N LYS A 280 10.68 3.87 24.13
CA LYS A 280 11.86 4.14 23.31
C LYS A 280 11.64 3.95 21.82
N SER A 281 10.74 3.08 21.38
CA SER A 281 10.40 2.91 19.96
C SER A 281 9.19 3.76 19.57
N HIS A 282 8.03 3.47 20.15
CA HIS A 282 6.77 4.12 19.81
C HIS A 282 6.68 5.53 20.38
N GLY A 283 7.12 5.70 21.63
CA GLY A 283 7.20 7.01 22.28
C GLY A 283 8.17 7.95 21.60
N PHE A 284 9.25 7.46 20.99
CA PHE A 284 10.17 8.29 20.19
C PHE A 284 9.53 8.83 18.91
N ILE A 285 8.67 8.05 18.26
CA ILE A 285 7.94 8.50 17.05
C ILE A 285 6.88 9.54 17.41
N LEU A 286 6.24 9.42 18.58
CA LEU A 286 5.17 10.29 19.03
C LEU A 286 5.66 11.56 19.75
N ASN A 287 6.71 11.44 20.55
CA ASN A 287 7.40 12.59 21.14
C ASN A 287 8.39 13.13 20.10
N VAL A 288 7.93 14.11 19.32
CA VAL A 288 8.78 14.85 18.37
C VAL A 288 9.73 15.76 19.16
N GLU A 289 10.72 15.18 19.84
CA GLU A 289 11.71 15.93 20.61
C GLU A 289 12.61 16.77 19.70
N ASP A 290 12.91 16.29 18.47
CA ASP A 290 13.96 16.90 17.63
C ASP A 290 13.50 17.53 16.30
N LEU A 291 12.20 17.58 15.97
CA LEU A 291 11.67 18.01 14.64
C LEU A 291 12.35 17.35 13.41
N SER A 292 13.24 16.38 13.62
CA SER A 292 13.97 15.70 12.55
C SER A 292 12.99 14.83 11.78
N PRO A 293 13.02 14.85 10.44
CA PRO A 293 12.13 14.00 9.64
C PRO A 293 12.34 12.54 10.01
N ASN A 294 11.30 11.95 10.59
CA ASN A 294 11.20 10.55 11.01
C ASN A 294 10.65 9.65 9.89
N ILE A 295 10.19 10.25 8.78
CA ILE A 295 9.80 9.54 7.55
C ILE A 295 11.03 9.32 6.69
N GLY A 296 11.32 8.05 6.41
CA GLY A 296 12.39 7.65 5.50
C GLY A 296 11.91 7.63 4.05
N VAL A 297 12.86 7.74 3.12
CA VAL A 297 12.63 7.54 1.69
C VAL A 297 12.02 6.16 1.39
N GLY A 298 12.32 5.16 2.23
CA GLY A 298 11.77 3.81 2.15
C GLY A 298 10.26 3.71 2.34
N ASP A 299 9.69 4.54 3.22
CA ASP A 299 8.25 4.55 3.48
C ASP A 299 7.49 5.04 2.24
N SER A 300 8.02 6.08 1.58
CA SER A 300 7.44 6.63 0.35
C SER A 300 7.59 5.69 -0.85
N ALA A 301 8.65 4.87 -0.86
CA ALA A 301 8.99 3.99 -1.97
C ALA A 301 7.90 2.95 -2.27
N LEU A 302 7.29 2.40 -1.22
CA LEU A 302 6.21 1.42 -1.38
C LEU A 302 4.97 2.05 -2.00
N TYR A 303 4.53 3.21 -1.52
CA TYR A 303 3.32 3.87 -2.02
C TYR A 303 3.46 4.26 -3.50
N LEU A 304 4.63 4.73 -3.92
CA LEU A 304 4.92 4.99 -5.33
C LEU A 304 4.88 3.72 -6.19
N GLY A 305 5.34 2.57 -5.65
CA GLY A 305 5.23 1.28 -6.34
C GLY A 305 3.80 0.80 -6.48
N LEU A 306 2.99 0.96 -5.43
CA LEU A 306 1.58 0.57 -5.40
C LEU A 306 0.71 1.46 -6.30
N LEU A 307 1.12 2.71 -6.59
CA LEU A 307 0.43 3.59 -7.54
C LEU A 307 0.28 2.94 -8.93
N GLY A 308 1.23 2.08 -9.32
CA GLY A 308 1.15 1.29 -10.55
C GLY A 308 -0.08 0.39 -10.65
N LEU A 309 -0.66 -0.04 -9.51
CA LEU A 309 -1.91 -0.82 -9.47
C LEU A 309 -3.13 0.00 -9.90
N PHE A 310 -3.04 1.32 -9.84
CA PHE A 310 -4.10 2.26 -10.19
C PHE A 310 -3.75 3.08 -11.43
N ALA A 311 -2.77 2.65 -12.24
CA ALA A 311 -2.27 3.41 -13.38
C ALA A 311 -3.36 3.76 -14.42
N ASN A 312 -4.31 2.84 -14.65
CA ASN A 312 -5.42 3.09 -15.58
C ASN A 312 -6.40 4.15 -15.02
N GLU A 313 -6.71 4.08 -13.73
CA GLU A 313 -7.57 5.06 -13.03
C GLU A 313 -6.91 6.44 -13.06
N LEU A 314 -5.58 6.51 -12.84
CA LEU A 314 -4.79 7.74 -12.90
C LEU A 314 -4.76 8.39 -14.29
N ALA A 315 -4.76 7.58 -15.35
CA ALA A 315 -4.73 8.10 -16.72
C ALA A 315 -6.05 8.79 -17.09
N GLU A 316 -7.17 8.43 -16.45
CA GLU A 316 -8.50 8.93 -16.76
C GLU A 316 -8.98 10.06 -15.82
N MET A 317 -8.20 10.43 -14.79
CA MET A 317 -8.56 11.54 -13.90
C MET A 317 -8.54 12.89 -14.62
N ARG A 318 -9.48 13.79 -14.27
CA ARG A 318 -9.63 15.10 -14.91
C ARG A 318 -8.49 16.06 -14.59
N PHE A 319 -7.88 15.94 -13.42
CA PHE A 319 -6.84 16.86 -12.94
C PHE A 319 -5.41 16.29 -13.02
N THR A 320 -5.19 15.20 -13.78
CA THR A 320 -3.88 14.53 -13.87
C THR A 320 -2.74 15.49 -14.26
N PHE A 321 -2.99 16.43 -15.18
CA PHE A 321 -1.98 17.43 -15.59
C PHE A 321 -1.56 18.35 -14.43
N SER A 322 -2.52 18.90 -13.69
CA SER A 322 -2.25 19.79 -12.55
C SER A 322 -1.55 19.04 -11.42
N LEU A 323 -1.96 17.80 -11.14
CA LEU A 323 -1.29 16.94 -10.16
C LEU A 323 0.15 16.65 -10.57
N LEU A 324 0.39 16.25 -11.82
CA LEU A 324 1.74 15.99 -12.34
C LEU A 324 2.64 17.22 -12.25
N CYS A 325 2.13 18.40 -12.63
CA CYS A 325 2.88 19.65 -12.52
C CYS A 325 3.21 19.99 -11.06
N GLY A 326 2.25 19.78 -10.15
CA GLY A 326 2.45 19.97 -8.71
C GLY A 326 3.54 19.03 -8.16
N TYR A 327 3.45 17.74 -8.43
CA TYR A 327 4.45 16.77 -8.00
C TYR A 327 5.83 17.08 -8.59
N PHE A 328 5.90 17.43 -9.87
CA PHE A 328 7.14 17.84 -10.50
C PHE A 328 7.76 19.08 -9.84
N GLY A 329 6.94 20.09 -9.54
CA GLY A 329 7.37 21.29 -8.82
C GLY A 329 7.92 20.97 -7.42
N ILE A 330 7.25 20.10 -6.67
CA ILE A 330 7.71 19.68 -5.34
C ILE A 330 8.97 18.82 -5.44
N SER A 331 9.07 17.91 -6.40
CA SER A 331 10.27 17.09 -6.62
C SER A 331 11.51 17.93 -6.95
N LEU A 332 11.35 19.10 -7.58
CA LEU A 332 12.44 20.05 -7.80
C LEU A 332 12.71 20.92 -6.57
N LEU A 333 11.67 21.41 -5.91
CA LEU A 333 11.78 22.39 -4.83
C LEU A 333 12.24 21.74 -3.51
N SER A 334 11.78 20.52 -3.22
CA SER A 334 12.08 19.82 -1.97
C SER A 334 13.58 19.55 -1.77
N PRO A 335 14.34 19.01 -2.75
CA PRO A 335 15.80 18.85 -2.60
C PRO A 335 16.55 20.17 -2.43
N VAL A 336 16.10 21.24 -3.10
CA VAL A 336 16.70 22.57 -2.98
C VAL A 336 16.48 23.12 -1.56
N MET A 337 15.25 23.05 -1.06
CA MET A 337 14.92 23.51 0.29
C MET A 337 15.60 22.66 1.37
N HIS A 338 15.68 21.34 1.16
CA HIS A 338 16.41 20.43 2.02
C HIS A 338 17.91 20.80 2.10
N ASN A 339 18.55 21.04 0.96
CA ASN A 339 19.96 21.47 0.92
C ASN A 339 20.16 22.81 1.65
N LEU A 340 19.30 23.79 1.38
CA LEU A 340 19.41 25.11 2.00
C LEU A 340 19.21 25.07 3.51
N TRP A 341 18.23 24.31 4.00
CA TRP A 341 17.90 24.23 5.43
C TRP A 341 18.85 23.30 6.19
N ILE A 342 18.94 22.03 5.78
CA ILE A 342 19.67 20.99 6.53
C ILE A 342 21.18 21.12 6.34
N TRP A 343 21.64 21.30 5.10
CA TRP A 343 23.07 21.21 4.79
C TRP A 343 23.77 22.56 4.88
N ARG A 344 23.13 23.63 4.39
CA ARG A 344 23.73 24.97 4.37
C ARG A 344 23.34 25.81 5.58
N GLY A 345 22.26 25.48 6.30
CA GLY A 345 21.76 26.26 7.43
C GLY A 345 21.31 27.68 7.07
N THR A 346 21.17 27.99 5.78
CA THR A 346 20.80 29.32 5.26
C THR A 346 19.33 29.41 4.85
N GLY A 347 18.67 28.26 4.70
CA GLY A 347 17.25 28.17 4.34
C GLY A 347 16.34 28.57 5.50
N ASN A 348 15.11 28.96 5.21
CA ASN A 348 14.09 29.13 6.23
C ASN A 348 13.29 27.83 6.38
N ALA A 349 13.23 27.29 7.60
CA ALA A 349 12.49 26.07 7.95
C ALA A 349 11.03 26.10 7.46
N ASN A 350 10.39 27.27 7.46
CA ASN A 350 9.01 27.43 7.03
C ASN A 350 8.81 27.07 5.56
N PHE A 351 9.78 27.35 4.68
CA PHE A 351 9.68 26.97 3.26
C PHE A 351 9.85 25.47 3.08
N TYR A 352 10.77 24.85 3.82
CA TYR A 352 10.91 23.40 3.81
C TYR A 352 9.64 22.71 4.33
N PHE A 353 9.08 23.20 5.43
CA PHE A 353 7.80 22.74 5.97
C PHE A 353 6.64 22.94 4.97
N ALA A 354 6.56 24.09 4.31
CA ALA A 354 5.55 24.38 3.30
C ALA A 354 5.61 23.42 2.11
N THR A 355 6.82 23.01 1.68
CA THR A 355 6.95 21.97 0.63
C THR A 355 6.40 20.62 1.07
N GLY A 356 6.55 20.26 2.36
CA GLY A 356 5.94 19.06 2.93
C GLY A 356 4.41 19.12 2.97
N ILE A 357 3.84 20.26 3.37
CA ILE A 357 2.38 20.46 3.34
C ILE A 357 1.85 20.40 1.91
N ALA A 358 2.54 21.03 0.95
CA ALA A 358 2.15 20.97 -0.45
C ALA A 358 2.19 19.53 -1.00
N TYR A 359 3.13 18.70 -0.54
CA TYR A 359 3.19 17.30 -0.93
C TYR A 359 1.99 16.53 -0.36
N ALA A 360 1.71 16.72 0.93
CA ALA A 360 0.58 16.09 1.59
C ALA A 360 -0.78 16.52 0.99
N SER A 361 -0.92 17.78 0.57
CA SER A 361 -2.14 18.26 -0.08
C SER A 361 -2.33 17.66 -1.47
N LEU A 362 -1.28 17.58 -2.29
CA LEU A 362 -1.34 16.89 -3.59
C LEU A 362 -1.65 15.39 -3.42
N GLN A 363 -1.09 14.74 -2.40
CA GLN A 363 -1.41 13.34 -2.06
C GLN A 363 -2.88 13.18 -1.69
N THR A 364 -3.44 14.12 -0.93
CA THR A 364 -4.85 14.12 -0.55
C THR A 364 -5.75 14.29 -1.77
N VAL A 365 -5.45 15.26 -2.64
CA VAL A 365 -6.22 15.49 -3.88
C VAL A 365 -6.17 14.26 -4.78
N LEU A 366 -5.01 13.61 -4.92
CA LEU A 366 -4.87 12.39 -5.71
C LEU A 366 -5.77 11.26 -5.19
N ILE A 367 -5.83 11.06 -3.88
CA ILE A 367 -6.71 10.04 -3.27
C ILE A 367 -8.18 10.39 -3.52
N VAL A 368 -8.58 11.64 -3.24
CA VAL A 368 -9.98 12.09 -3.41
C VAL A 368 -10.45 11.98 -4.86
N GLU A 369 -9.62 12.39 -5.82
CA GLU A 369 -9.91 12.26 -7.25
C GLU A 369 -10.04 10.79 -7.66
N SER A 370 -9.14 9.92 -7.17
CA SER A 370 -9.20 8.49 -7.49
C SER A 370 -10.48 7.81 -7.01
N GLU A 371 -10.97 8.20 -5.83
CA GLU A 371 -12.23 7.71 -5.30
C GLU A 371 -13.42 8.30 -6.07
N THR A 372 -13.38 9.61 -6.37
CA THR A 372 -14.46 10.29 -7.09
C THR A 372 -14.64 9.75 -8.50
N PHE A 373 -13.53 9.53 -9.22
CA PHE A 373 -13.54 8.95 -10.56
C PHE A 373 -14.17 7.55 -10.56
N ARG A 374 -13.75 6.69 -9.63
CA ARG A 374 -14.33 5.35 -9.45
C ARG A 374 -15.82 5.38 -9.17
N LEU A 375 -16.29 6.34 -8.36
CA LEU A 375 -17.70 6.52 -8.08
C LEU A 375 -18.50 6.95 -9.32
N LEU A 376 -17.93 7.80 -10.17
CA LEU A 376 -18.58 8.26 -11.41
C LEU A 376 -18.66 7.18 -12.50
N GLN A 377 -17.79 6.16 -12.45
CA GLN A 377 -17.81 5.05 -13.40
C GLN A 377 -18.74 3.91 -12.97
N THR A 378 -19.38 4.00 -11.80
CA THR A 378 -20.46 3.07 -11.45
C THR A 378 -21.63 3.27 -12.42
N PRO A 379 -22.07 2.23 -13.16
CA PRO A 379 -23.14 2.40 -14.12
C PRO A 379 -24.41 2.83 -13.38
N SER A 380 -24.85 4.05 -13.64
CA SER A 380 -26.24 4.44 -13.39
C SER A 380 -27.11 3.43 -14.13
N LEU A 381 -28.01 2.78 -13.40
CA LEU A 381 -29.07 1.92 -13.92
C LEU A 381 -29.57 2.49 -15.26
N PRO A 382 -29.71 1.68 -16.33
CA PRO A 382 -30.19 2.18 -17.60
C PRO A 382 -31.56 2.82 -17.38
N HIS A 383 -31.65 4.12 -17.65
CA HIS A 383 -32.92 4.80 -17.78
C HIS A 383 -33.75 4.02 -18.81
N GLU A 384 -34.92 3.60 -18.37
CA GLU A 384 -35.99 3.01 -19.16
C GLU A 384 -36.30 3.93 -20.34
N ASN A 385 -35.69 3.66 -21.50
CA ASN A 385 -36.10 4.26 -22.75
C ASN A 385 -37.41 3.58 -23.16
N GLN A 386 -38.50 4.27 -22.88
CA GLN A 386 -39.79 4.08 -23.53
C GLN A 386 -39.58 4.08 -25.05
N GLY A 387 -39.86 2.92 -25.65
CA GLY A 387 -39.83 2.69 -27.08
C GLY A 387 -40.59 1.40 -27.36
N ALA A 388 -41.91 1.46 -27.24
CA ALA A 388 -42.78 0.35 -27.61
C ALA A 388 -42.57 0.02 -29.10
N PRO A 389 -42.31 -1.23 -29.48
CA PRO A 389 -42.46 -1.65 -30.86
C PRO A 389 -43.96 -1.84 -31.11
N THR A 390 -44.52 -0.99 -31.96
CA THR A 390 -45.84 -1.22 -32.57
C THR A 390 -45.80 -2.53 -33.33
N VAL A 391 -46.47 -3.55 -32.77
CA VAL A 391 -46.82 -4.78 -33.48
C VAL A 391 -48.02 -4.46 -34.37
N SER A 392 -47.75 -4.08 -35.61
CA SER A 392 -48.71 -4.07 -36.70
C SER A 392 -47.94 -4.08 -38.01
N ASP A 393 -47.32 -5.22 -38.34
CA ASP A 393 -46.90 -5.61 -39.69
C ASP A 393 -46.39 -7.05 -39.65
N SER A 394 -47.33 -8.01 -39.56
CA SER A 394 -47.01 -9.44 -39.70
C SER A 394 -48.21 -10.26 -40.19
N LEU A 395 -49.09 -9.68 -41.01
CA LEU A 395 -50.24 -10.39 -41.60
C LEU A 395 -50.50 -10.07 -43.09
N GLU A 396 -49.50 -9.64 -43.85
CA GLU A 396 -49.67 -9.41 -45.30
C GLU A 396 -48.72 -10.16 -46.25
N ASP A 397 -47.80 -11.00 -45.75
CA ASP A 397 -46.82 -11.70 -46.63
C ASP A 397 -46.99 -13.23 -46.73
N SER A 398 -48.13 -13.79 -46.33
CA SER A 398 -48.39 -15.24 -46.46
C SER A 398 -49.25 -15.64 -47.67
N ASN A 399 -49.62 -14.72 -48.57
CA ASN A 399 -50.56 -14.99 -49.67
C ASN A 399 -50.02 -14.69 -51.08
N ARG A 400 -48.69 -14.70 -51.31
CA ARG A 400 -48.12 -14.37 -52.64
C ARG A 400 -47.08 -15.32 -53.23
N GLU A 401 -46.96 -16.55 -52.74
CA GLU A 401 -46.10 -17.56 -53.39
C GLU A 401 -46.77 -18.93 -53.48
N VAL A 402 -47.95 -19.02 -54.11
CA VAL A 402 -48.46 -20.27 -54.71
C VAL A 402 -49.29 -19.90 -55.95
N ASN A 403 -48.63 -19.46 -57.01
CA ASN A 403 -49.11 -19.54 -58.39
C ASN A 403 -48.05 -18.89 -59.30
N GLU A 404 -47.12 -19.70 -59.80
CA GLU A 404 -46.51 -19.57 -61.13
C GLU A 404 -45.44 -20.66 -61.25
N ASP A 405 -45.84 -21.82 -61.78
CA ASP A 405 -44.97 -22.77 -62.47
C ASP A 405 -45.86 -23.62 -63.39
N ILE A 406 -46.10 -23.12 -64.60
CA ILE A 406 -46.45 -23.86 -65.83
C ILE A 406 -45.47 -23.43 -66.90
#